data_AF-A0A6A3LFX2-F1
#
_entry.id   AF-A0A6A3LFX2-F1
#
_cell.length_a   1.000
_cell.length_b   1.000
_cell.length_c   1.000
_cell.angle_alpha   90.00
_cell.angle_beta   90.00
_cell.angle_gamma   90.00
#
_symmetry.space_group_name_H-M   'P 1'
#
loop_
_entity.id
_entity.type
_entity.pdbx_description
1 polymer ?
#
loop_
_entity_poly.entity_id
_entity_poly.type
_entity_poly.pdbx_seq_one_letter_code
_entity_poly.pdbx_strand_id
1 'polypeptide(L)'
;MSQASIPLELRCTYRSKPCPNERARKRNGTLHKLCQTHRLKANKTQRDMQRRLREQRRQQQLERQLAASQFSGEDFQAIELLDEFLKADIPLELDTDTELDM
;
A
#
# COMPACT_ATOMS: atom_id res chain seq x y z
N MET A 1 -23.96 20.69 27.38
CA MET A 1 -24.31 19.68 26.36
C MET A 1 -23.85 18.32 26.87
N SER A 2 -24.78 17.41 27.11
CA SER A 2 -24.54 16.06 27.61
C SER A 2 -23.71 15.26 26.59
N GLN A 3 -22.46 14.93 26.92
CA GLN A 3 -21.70 13.96 26.14
C GLN A 3 -22.35 12.59 26.34
N ALA A 4 -23.16 12.15 25.38
CA ALA A 4 -23.64 10.78 25.32
C ALA A 4 -22.40 9.87 25.20
N SER A 5 -22.12 9.10 26.26
CA SER A 5 -21.02 8.15 26.26
C SER A 5 -21.42 6.97 25.36
N ILE A 6 -20.63 6.71 24.31
CA ILE A 6 -20.89 5.59 23.40
C ILE A 6 -20.81 4.29 24.20
N PRO A 7 -21.80 3.37 24.12
CA PRO A 7 -21.74 2.07 24.77
C PRO A 7 -20.49 1.30 24.38
N LEU A 8 -19.87 0.55 25.30
CA LEU A 8 -18.60 -0.15 25.04
C LEU A 8 -18.67 -1.06 23.81
N GLU A 9 -19.82 -1.69 23.57
CA GLU A 9 -20.03 -2.55 22.41
C GLU A 9 -19.89 -1.79 21.10
N LEU A 10 -20.28 -0.52 21.04
CA LEU A 10 -20.19 0.30 19.83
C LEU A 10 -18.84 1.01 19.70
N ARG A 11 -17.95 0.89 20.68
CA ARG A 11 -16.62 1.52 20.64
C ARG A 11 -15.65 0.77 19.73
N CYS A 12 -14.75 1.55 19.17
CA CYS A 12 -13.63 1.06 18.38
C CYS A 12 -12.76 0.07 19.17
N THR A 13 -12.49 -1.09 18.58
CA THR A 13 -11.70 -2.17 19.19
C THR A 13 -10.20 -2.04 18.91
N TYR A 14 -9.66 -0.81 18.98
CA TYR A 14 -8.24 -0.58 18.75
C TYR A 14 -7.41 -1.20 19.88
N ARG A 15 -6.43 -2.04 19.53
CA ARG A 15 -5.77 -2.94 20.50
C ARG A 15 -4.81 -2.27 21.47
N SER A 16 -4.11 -1.22 21.05
CA SER A 16 -3.04 -0.64 21.89
C SER A 16 -3.53 0.38 22.90
N LYS A 17 -4.58 1.15 22.59
CA LYS A 17 -5.20 2.09 23.54
C LYS A 17 -6.72 2.09 23.38
N PRO A 18 -7.51 2.09 24.48
CA PRO A 18 -8.95 2.21 24.42
C PRO A 18 -9.37 3.48 23.65
N CYS A 19 -10.24 3.32 22.67
CA CYS A 19 -10.69 4.42 21.82
C CYS A 19 -12.14 4.79 22.18
N PRO A 20 -12.45 6.05 22.50
CA PRO A 20 -13.82 6.46 22.85
C PRO A 20 -14.75 6.56 21.65
N ASN A 21 -14.21 6.55 20.42
CA ASN A 21 -14.97 6.76 19.20
C ASN A 21 -15.79 5.51 18.80
N GLU A 22 -16.94 5.74 18.16
CA GLU A 22 -17.80 4.68 17.63
C GLU A 22 -17.12 3.93 16.48
N ARG A 23 -17.44 2.65 16.32
CA ARG A 23 -17.09 1.85 15.15
C ARG A 23 -17.68 2.50 13.90
N ALA A 24 -16.87 2.61 12.84
CA ALA A 24 -17.36 3.14 11.57
C ALA A 24 -18.38 2.19 10.94
N ARG A 25 -19.29 2.69 10.11
CA ARG A 25 -20.25 1.88 9.34
C ARG A 25 -19.75 1.62 7.92
N LYS A 26 -19.97 0.40 7.43
CA LYS A 26 -19.84 0.05 6.01
C LYS A 26 -21.06 0.54 5.24
N ARG A 27 -20.97 0.59 3.90
CA ARG A 27 -22.11 0.89 3.01
C ARG A 27 -23.27 -0.10 3.19
N ASN A 28 -22.98 -1.36 3.52
CA ASN A 28 -23.99 -2.38 3.80
C ASN A 28 -24.61 -2.28 5.21
N GLY A 29 -24.34 -1.21 5.97
CA GLY A 29 -24.87 -1.00 7.32
C GLY A 29 -24.14 -1.73 8.44
N THR A 30 -23.23 -2.67 8.14
CA THR A 30 -22.48 -3.41 9.17
C THR A 30 -21.36 -2.55 9.77
N LEU A 31 -21.04 -2.76 11.06
CA LEU A 31 -19.97 -2.05 11.74
C LEU A 31 -18.58 -2.61 11.37
N HIS A 32 -17.65 -1.72 11.09
CA HIS A 32 -16.21 -2.03 11.09
C HIS A 32 -15.73 -2.38 12.49
N LYS A 33 -14.53 -2.95 12.61
CA LYS A 33 -13.89 -3.17 13.91
C LYS A 33 -13.36 -1.87 14.54
N LEU A 34 -12.99 -0.92 13.69
CA LEU A 34 -12.33 0.33 14.07
C LEU A 34 -13.22 1.54 13.76
N CYS A 35 -13.02 2.62 14.50
CA CYS A 35 -13.54 3.95 14.15
C CYS A 35 -12.87 4.50 12.89
N GLN A 36 -13.44 5.57 12.33
CA GLN A 36 -12.94 6.18 11.11
C GLN A 36 -11.47 6.60 11.19
N THR A 37 -11.07 7.22 12.30
CA THR A 37 -9.69 7.70 12.48
C THR A 37 -8.68 6.55 12.48
N HIS A 38 -8.99 5.43 13.14
CA HIS A 38 -8.11 4.26 13.16
C HIS A 38 -8.13 3.48 11.84
N ARG A 39 -9.24 3.49 11.08
CA ARG A 39 -9.29 2.92 9.72
C ARG A 39 -8.34 3.66 8.78
N LEU A 40 -8.37 4.99 8.78
CA LEU A 40 -7.49 5.80 7.93
C LEU A 40 -6.01 5.58 8.27
N LYS A 41 -5.68 5.50 9.56
CA LYS A 41 -4.31 5.18 10.01
C LYS A 41 -3.88 3.80 9.56
N ALA A 42 -4.72 2.78 9.75
CA ALA A 42 -4.43 1.42 9.32
C ALA A 42 -4.20 1.34 7.80
N ASN A 43 -5.05 2.00 7.01
CA ASN A 43 -4.91 2.08 5.56
C ASN A 43 -3.62 2.77 5.14
N LYS A 44 -3.23 3.86 5.81
CA LYS A 44 -1.95 4.54 5.55
C LYS A 44 -0.78 3.60 5.83
N THR A 45 -0.74 2.96 7.00
CA THR A 45 0.32 2.01 7.36
C THR A 45 0.39 0.84 6.38
N GLN A 46 -0.77 0.32 5.94
CA GLN A 46 -0.84 -0.73 4.94
C GLN A 46 -0.25 -0.27 3.59
N ARG A 47 -0.63 0.92 3.11
CA ARG A 47 -0.07 1.50 1.87
C ARG A 47 1.44 1.68 1.96
N ASP A 48 1.93 2.23 3.07
CA ASP A 48 3.37 2.45 3.30
C ASP A 48 4.14 1.12 3.33
N MET A 49 3.59 0.10 3.99
CA MET A 49 4.17 -1.25 4.00
C MET A 49 4.23 -1.86 2.60
N GLN A 50 3.14 -1.79 1.85
CA GLN A 50 3.10 -2.31 0.48
C GLN A 50 4.07 -1.58 -0.44
N ARG A 51 4.19 -0.25 -0.30
CA ARG A 51 5.17 0.55 -1.04
C ARG A 51 6.59 0.05 -0.77
N ARG A 52 6.98 -0.11 0.50
CA ARG A 52 8.30 -0.65 0.86
C ARG A 52 8.54 -2.05 0.29
N LEU A 53 7.55 -2.93 0.34
CA LEU A 53 7.65 -4.27 -0.25
C LEU A 53 7.82 -4.22 -1.78
N ARG A 54 7.15 -3.28 -2.47
CA ARG A 54 7.34 -3.07 -3.91
C ARG A 54 8.75 -2.58 -4.22
N GLU A 55 9.25 -1.62 -3.45
CA GLU A 55 10.62 -1.10 -3.58
C GLU A 55 11.67 -2.19 -3.37
N GLN A 56 11.52 -3.00 -2.32
CA GLN A 56 12.41 -4.14 -2.04
C GLN A 56 12.40 -5.16 -3.17
N ARG A 57 11.22 -5.50 -3.72
CA ARG A 57 11.13 -6.41 -4.87
C ARG A 57 11.83 -5.85 -6.10
N ARG A 58 11.69 -4.55 -6.38
CA ARG A 58 12.41 -3.89 -7.48
C ARG A 58 13.92 -3.94 -7.28
N GLN A 59 14.40 -3.64 -6.07
CA GLN A 59 15.82 -3.73 -5.74
C GLN A 59 16.36 -5.16 -5.93
N GLN A 60 15.65 -6.17 -5.41
CA GLN A 60 16.03 -7.57 -5.58
C GLN A 60 16.03 -8.01 -7.05
N GLN A 61 15.10 -7.50 -7.87
CA GLN A 61 15.09 -7.78 -9.32
C GLN A 61 16.31 -7.15 -10.01
N LEU A 62 16.64 -5.90 -9.69
CA LEU A 62 17.82 -5.23 -10.24
C LEU A 62 19.11 -5.94 -9.83
N GLU A 63 19.25 -6.32 -8.55
CA GLU A 63 20.41 -7.08 -8.06
C GLU A 63 20.56 -8.42 -8.79
N ARG A 64 19.45 -9.14 -9.02
CA ARG A 64 19.47 -10.39 -9.81
C ARG A 64 19.90 -10.16 -11.25
N GLN A 65 19.45 -9.09 -11.89
CA GLN A 65 19.86 -8.75 -13.26
C GLN A 65 21.35 -8.41 -13.31
N LEU A 66 21.84 -7.55 -12.41
CA LEU A 66 23.26 -7.21 -12.32
C LEU A 66 24.15 -8.42 -12.04
N ALA A 67 23.70 -9.33 -11.17
CA ALA A 67 24.40 -10.57 -10.89
C ALA A 67 24.42 -11.52 -12.11
N ALA A 68 23.33 -11.57 -12.89
CA ALA A 68 23.28 -12.33 -14.13
C ALA A 68 24.21 -11.75 -15.21
N SER A 69 24.31 -10.42 -15.31
CA SER A 69 25.19 -9.73 -16.27
C SER A 69 26.69 -9.88 -15.96
N GLN A 70 27.09 -10.24 -14.73
CA GLN A 70 28.50 -10.42 -14.36
C GLN A 70 29.10 -11.76 -14.82
N PHE A 71 28.34 -12.62 -15.53
CA PHE A 71 28.77 -13.97 -15.89
C PHE A 71 28.89 -14.28 -17.40
N SER A 72 28.77 -13.31 -18.30
CA SER A 72 29.03 -13.51 -19.73
C SER A 72 30.07 -12.51 -20.25
N GLY A 73 31.27 -13.03 -20.52
CA GLY A 73 32.42 -12.28 -21.03
C GLY A 73 32.28 -11.79 -22.47
N GLU A 74 31.20 -12.06 -23.18
CA GLU A 74 30.94 -11.55 -24.53
C GLU A 74 29.42 -11.42 -24.65
N ASP A 75 28.89 -10.23 -24.99
CA ASP A 75 27.60 -10.03 -25.69
C ASP A 75 27.24 -8.54 -25.73
N PHE A 76 27.80 -7.84 -26.72
CA PHE A 76 27.59 -6.42 -26.98
C PHE A 76 26.12 -6.05 -27.27
N GLN A 77 25.34 -7.02 -27.75
CA GLN A 77 23.95 -6.85 -28.19
C GLN A 77 22.93 -6.89 -27.04
N ALA A 78 23.30 -7.46 -25.89
CA ALA A 78 22.44 -7.53 -24.71
C ALA A 78 22.33 -6.18 -23.97
N ILE A 79 23.35 -5.33 -24.09
CA ILE A 79 23.40 -3.99 -23.46
C ILE A 79 22.41 -3.04 -24.13
N GLU A 80 22.27 -3.13 -25.46
CA GLU A 80 21.36 -2.27 -26.24
C GLU A 80 19.88 -2.57 -25.92
N LEU A 81 19.54 -3.84 -25.74
CA LEU A 81 18.18 -4.29 -25.42
C LEU A 81 17.76 -3.93 -23.97
N LEU A 82 18.72 -3.86 -23.05
CA LEU A 82 18.52 -3.34 -21.69
C LEU A 82 18.30 -1.82 -21.68
N ASP A 83 19.08 -1.08 -22.47
CA ASP A 83 18.93 0.37 -22.64
C ASP A 83 17.58 0.72 -23.28
N GLU A 84 17.11 -0.08 -24.24
CA GLU A 84 15.79 0.06 -24.84
C GLU A 84 14.65 -0.25 -23.86
N PHE A 85 14.80 -1.26 -22.99
CA PHE A 85 13.81 -1.56 -21.94
C PHE A 85 13.75 -0.50 -20.84
N LEU A 86 14.89 0.14 -20.50
CA LEU A 86 14.92 1.28 -19.58
C LEU A 86 14.37 2.57 -20.20
N LYS A 87 14.49 2.72 -21.53
CA LYS A 87 13.95 3.86 -22.31
C LYS A 87 12.49 3.69 -22.71
N ALA A 88 11.97 2.46 -22.70
CA ALA A 88 10.55 2.24 -22.83
C ALA A 88 9.88 2.90 -21.62
N ASP A 89 9.19 4.03 -21.86
CA ASP A 89 8.30 4.63 -20.89
C ASP A 89 7.32 3.54 -20.45
N ILE A 90 7.62 2.90 -19.30
CA ILE A 90 6.68 2.04 -18.61
C ILE A 90 5.45 2.92 -18.44
N PRO A 91 4.29 2.59 -19.04
CA PRO A 91 3.11 3.38 -18.83
C PRO A 91 2.96 3.48 -17.32
N LEU A 92 3.08 4.70 -16.82
CA LEU A 92 2.60 5.04 -15.50
C LEU A 92 1.09 4.85 -15.66
N GLU A 93 0.64 3.60 -15.57
CA GLU A 93 -0.76 3.25 -15.43
C GLU A 93 -1.23 4.18 -14.33
N LEU A 94 -1.97 5.18 -14.80
CA LEU A 94 -2.47 6.28 -14.04
C LEU A 94 -3.33 5.58 -12.98
N ASP A 95 -2.82 5.45 -11.76
CA ASP A 95 -3.62 5.08 -10.59
C ASP A 95 -4.66 6.20 -10.45
N THR A 96 -5.70 6.09 -11.26
CA THR A 96 -6.95 6.82 -11.14
C THR A 96 -7.62 6.25 -9.91
N ASP A 97 -7.08 6.61 -8.74
CA ASP A 97 -7.78 6.59 -7.45
C ASP A 97 -8.98 7.60 -7.47
N THR A 98 -9.44 8.05 -8.64
CA THR A 98 -10.57 8.96 -8.85
C THR A 98 -11.93 8.27 -8.91
N GLU A 99 -12.04 6.95 -8.88
CA GLU A 99 -13.33 6.24 -9.00
C GLU A 99 -13.59 5.24 -7.86
N LEU A 100 -13.16 5.52 -6.62
CA LEU A 100 -13.51 4.67 -5.46
C LEU A 100 -13.90 5.44 -4.18
N ASP A 101 -14.37 6.68 -4.32
CA ASP A 101 -15.11 7.39 -3.27
C ASP A 101 -16.54 7.74 -3.74
N MET A 102 -17.33 6.70 -4.00
CA MET A 102 -18.81 6.71 -3.94
C MET A 102 -19.31 5.48 -3.22
#